data_AF-A0A819A3P3-F1
#
_entry.id   AF-A0A819A3P3-F1
#
_cell.length_a   1.000
_cell.length_b   1.000
_cell.length_c   1.000
_cell.angle_alpha   90.00
_cell.angle_beta   90.00
_cell.angle_gamma   90.00
#
_symmetry.space_group_name_H-M   'P 1'
#
loop_
_entity.id
_entity.type
_entity.pdbx_description
1 polymer ?
#
loop_
_entity_poly.entity_id
_entity_poly.type
_entity_poly.pdbx_seq_one_letter_code
_entity_poly.pdbx_strand_id
1 'polypeptide(L)' 'MSKRAAEKAYAKAGIKPNDVQVVELHDCFSANELITYEALGLCEEGKAGELVERGDNTYGGKYVVNPSGGLISKG' A
#
# COMPACT_ATOMS: atom_id res chain seq x y z
N MET A 1 -9.89 10.11 -0.35
CA MET A 1 -9.08 10.95 -1.27
C MET A 1 -7.98 10.16 -1.96
N SER A 2 -7.26 9.29 -1.24
CA SER A 2 -6.12 8.52 -1.74
C SER A 2 -6.44 7.68 -2.99
N LYS A 3 -7.60 7.00 -3.03
CA LYS A 3 -8.03 6.21 -4.20
C LYS A 3 -8.03 7.00 -5.51
N ARG A 4 -8.71 8.15 -5.52
CA ARG A 4 -8.75 9.04 -6.69
C ARG A 4 -7.37 9.58 -7.10
N ALA A 5 -6.48 9.80 -6.14
CA ALA A 5 -5.12 10.26 -6.42
C ALA A 5 -4.28 9.12 -7.04
N ALA A 6 -4.37 7.92 -6.49
CA ALA A 6 -3.69 6.72 -6.98
C ALA A 6 -4.13 6.37 -8.41
N GLU A 7 -5.44 6.31 -8.67
CA GLU A 7 -6.00 6.05 -10.01
C GLU A 7 -5.45 7.04 -11.06
N LYS A 8 -5.39 8.33 -10.73
CA LYS A 8 -4.81 9.35 -11.62
C LYS A 8 -3.31 9.15 -11.83
N ALA A 9 -2.57 8.80 -10.78
CA ALA A 9 -1.13 8.58 -10.86
C ALA A 9 -0.81 7.36 -11.73
N TYR A 10 -1.49 6.24 -11.52
CA TYR A 10 -1.36 5.03 -12.33
C TYR A 10 -1.73 5.28 -13.79
N ALA A 11 -2.86 5.94 -14.05
CA ALA A 11 -3.27 6.28 -15.41
C ALA A 11 -2.25 7.17 -16.13
N LYS A 12 -1.67 8.16 -15.41
CA LYS A 12 -0.64 9.04 -15.97
C LYS A 12 0.67 8.30 -16.25
N ALA A 13 1.03 7.34 -15.40
CA ALA A 13 2.24 6.53 -15.55
C ALA A 13 2.06 5.37 -16.55
N GLY A 14 0.82 5.01 -16.90
CA GLY A 14 0.52 3.88 -17.78
C GLY A 14 0.79 2.51 -17.14
N ILE A 15 0.75 2.43 -15.81
CA ILE A 15 1.01 1.20 -15.04
C ILE A 15 -0.23 0.81 -14.21
N LYS A 16 -0.21 -0.42 -13.69
CA LYS A 16 -1.20 -0.97 -12.75
C LYS A 16 -0.62 -1.02 -11.33
N PRO A 17 -1.47 -1.12 -10.28
CA PRO A 17 -1.00 -1.34 -8.91
C PRO A 17 -0.11 -2.59 -8.73
N ASN A 18 -0.25 -3.61 -9.59
CA ASN A 18 0.61 -4.80 -9.52
C ASN A 18 1.99 -4.61 -10.15
N ASP A 19 2.23 -3.48 -10.82
CA ASP A 19 3.52 -3.17 -11.42
C ASP A 19 4.46 -2.44 -10.43
N VAL A 20 3.96 -2.05 -9.25
CA VAL A 20 4.78 -1.46 -8.20
C VAL A 20 5.33 -2.52 -7.26
N GLN A 21 6.59 -2.33 -6.84
CA GLN A 21 7.32 -3.27 -5.97
C GLN A 21 7.57 -2.68 -4.57
N VAL A 22 7.69 -1.36 -4.48
CA VAL A 22 7.94 -0.63 -3.24
C VAL A 22 6.86 0.43 -3.08
N VAL A 23 6.29 0.52 -1.88
CA VAL A 23 5.22 1.46 -1.56
C VAL A 23 5.59 2.22 -0.28
N GLU A 24 5.71 3.53 -0.39
CA GLU A 24 5.74 4.42 0.78
C GLU A 24 4.36 5.08 0.89
N LEU A 25 3.72 4.93 2.05
CA LEU A 25 2.38 5.41 2.33
C LEU A 25 2.28 6.06 3.70
N HIS A 26 1.20 6.79 3.91
CA HIS A 26 0.96 7.50 5.16
C HIS A 26 0.32 6.58 6.21
N ASP A 27 1.10 6.02 7.11
CA ASP A 27 0.69 5.09 8.17
C ASP A 27 0.63 5.77 9.55
N CYS A 28 -0.06 6.91 9.69
CA CYS A 28 -0.17 7.57 11.00
C CYS A 28 -0.83 6.71 12.10
N PHE A 29 -1.58 5.68 11.69
CA PHE A 29 -2.09 4.60 12.53
C PHE A 29 -2.08 3.30 11.72
N SER A 30 -1.92 2.15 12.39
CA SER A 30 -1.98 0.84 11.73
C SER A 30 -3.29 0.59 10.97
N ALA A 31 -4.42 1.07 11.50
CA ALA A 31 -5.70 1.01 10.80
C ALA A 31 -5.70 1.84 9.50
N ASN A 32 -4.98 2.97 9.48
CA ASN A 32 -4.87 3.82 8.29
C ASN A 32 -4.05 3.15 7.18
N GLU A 33 -3.06 2.35 7.54
CA GLU A 33 -2.27 1.56 6.59
C GLU A 33 -3.16 0.56 5.83
N LEU A 34 -4.03 -0.18 6.53
CA LEU A 34 -4.93 -1.16 5.92
C LEU A 34 -5.88 -0.52 4.89
N ILE A 35 -6.58 0.56 5.27
CA ILE A 35 -7.49 1.24 4.34
C ILE A 35 -6.73 1.89 3.16
N THR A 36 -5.45 2.22 3.36
CA THR A 36 -4.61 2.78 2.31
C THR A 36 -4.18 1.72 1.29
N TYR A 37 -3.95 0.47 1.70
CA TYR A 37 -3.71 -0.63 0.74
C TYR A 37 -4.84 -0.80 -0.26
N GLU A 38 -6.08 -0.76 0.23
CA GLU A 38 -7.29 -0.86 -0.58
C GLU A 38 -7.44 0.35 -1.49
N ALA A 39 -7.19 1.55 -0.94
CA ALA A 39 -7.24 2.79 -1.72
C ALA A 39 -6.18 2.84 -2.83
N LEU A 40 -4.98 2.27 -2.59
CA LEU A 40 -3.91 2.17 -3.59
C LEU A 40 -4.10 1.02 -4.58
N GLY A 41 -5.10 0.15 -4.36
CA GLY A 41 -5.39 -1.00 -5.21
C GLY A 41 -4.40 -2.16 -5.06
N LEU A 42 -3.70 -2.24 -3.91
CA LEU A 42 -2.78 -3.36 -3.63
C LEU A 42 -3.54 -4.66 -3.32
N CYS A 43 -4.75 -4.51 -2.78
CA CYS A 43 -5.73 -5.55 -2.55
C CYS A 43 -7.15 -5.04 -2.83
N GLU A 44 -8.11 -5.96 -2.85
CA GLU A 44 -9.53 -5.64 -2.88
C GLU A 44 -10.00 -5.04 -1.54
N GLU A 45 -11.14 -4.35 -1.58
CA GLU A 45 -11.78 -3.76 -0.40
C GLU A 45 -12.14 -4.84 0.63
N GLY A 46 -11.78 -4.63 1.90
CA GLY A 46 -11.94 -5.59 2.99
C GLY A 46 -10.88 -6.72 3.02
N LYS A 47 -9.89 -6.71 2.12
CA LYS A 47 -8.87 -7.77 2.01
C LYS A 47 -7.48 -7.35 2.50
N ALA A 48 -7.34 -6.14 3.06
CA ALA A 48 -6.07 -5.66 3.57
C ALA A 48 -5.49 -6.54 4.69
N GLY A 49 -6.33 -7.06 5.60
CA GLY A 49 -5.90 -7.97 6.67
C GLY A 49 -5.25 -9.25 6.13
N GLU A 50 -5.89 -9.89 5.14
CA GLU A 50 -5.36 -11.11 4.51
C GLU A 50 -4.04 -10.86 3.78
N LEU A 51 -3.87 -9.67 3.18
CA LEU A 51 -2.61 -9.27 2.56
C LEU A 51 -1.46 -9.24 3.60
N VAL A 52 -1.72 -8.68 4.78
CA VAL A 52 -0.73 -8.62 5.86
C VAL A 52 -0.47 -10.02 6.45
N GLU A 53 -1.51 -10.81 6.69
CA GLU A 53 -1.37 -12.17 7.24
C GLU A 53 -0.54 -13.09 6.36
N ARG A 54 -0.60 -12.93 5.04
CA ARG A 54 0.25 -13.67 4.09
C ARG A 54 1.69 -13.15 4.02
N GLY A 55 1.99 -12.00 4.64
CA GLY A 55 3.29 -11.34 4.52
C GLY A 55 3.53 -10.69 3.15
N ASP A 56 2.47 -10.39 2.40
CA ASP A 56 2.59 -9.80 1.07
C ASP A 56 3.07 -8.33 1.10
N ASN A 57 3.08 -7.67 2.27
CA ASN A 57 3.49 -6.28 2.46
C ASN A 57 4.92 -6.08 2.97
N THR A 58 5.71 -7.15 3.10
CA THR A 58 7.08 -7.06 3.65
C THR A 58 8.12 -7.68 2.72
N TYR A 59 9.39 -7.66 3.13
CA TYR A 59 10.50 -8.25 2.38
C TYR A 59 10.23 -9.72 2.04
N GLY A 60 10.31 -10.05 0.75
CA GLY A 60 9.99 -11.38 0.22
C GLY A 60 8.51 -11.57 -0.16
N GLY A 61 7.65 -10.61 0.17
CA GLY A 61 6.25 -10.54 -0.25
C GLY A 61 6.06 -9.91 -1.63
N LYS A 62 4.80 -9.59 -1.94
CA LYS A 62 4.40 -8.95 -3.20
C LYS A 62 4.85 -7.49 -3.29
N TYR A 63 4.81 -6.77 -2.16
CA TYR A 63 5.17 -5.37 -2.02
C TYR A 63 6.09 -5.20 -0.81
N VAL A 64 7.08 -4.31 -0.91
CA VAL A 64 7.81 -3.81 0.25
C VAL A 64 7.17 -2.50 0.67
N VAL A 65 6.40 -2.52 1.75
CA VAL A 65 5.72 -1.35 2.30
C VAL A 65 6.58 -0.68 3.36
N ASN A 66 6.69 0.65 3.29
CA ASN A 66 7.37 1.50 4.26
C ASN A 66 8.75 0.97 4.71
N PRO A 67 9.67 0.60 3.78
CA PRO A 67 10.99 0.09 4.15
C PRO A 67 11.81 1.10 4.97
N SER A 68 11.44 2.38 4.95
CA SER A 68 12.04 3.41 5.78
C SER A 68 11.67 3.32 7.27
N GLY A 69 10.66 2.52 7.63
CA GLY A 69 10.09 2.41 8.97
C GLY A 69 8.73 3.10 9.13
N GLY A 70 8.27 3.83 8.11
CA GLY A 70 6.96 4.52 8.11
C GLY A 70 6.83 5.58 9.20
N LEU A 71 5.68 6.23 9.26
CA LEU A 71 5.36 7.21 10.30
C LEU A 71 5.26 6.56 11.69
N ILE A 72 4.90 5.26 11.76
CA ILE A 72 4.77 4.55 13.03
C ILE A 72 6.12 4.42 13.76
N SER A 73 7.20 4.09 13.04
CA SER A 73 8.50 3.83 13.66
C SER A 73 9.54 4.92 13.41
N LYS A 74 9.58 5.52 12.21
CA LYS A 74 10.60 6.52 11.86
C LYS A 74 10.21 7.92 12.31
N GLY A 75 8.93 8.27 12.15
CA GLY A 75 8.39 9.62 12.34
C GLY A 75 8.24 10.40 11.03
#